data_AF-A0A6L7NKV5-F1
#
_entry.id   AF-A0A6L7NKV5-F1
#
_cell.length_a   1.000
_cell.length_b   1.000
_cell.length_c   1.000
_cell.angle_alpha   90.00
_cell.angle_beta   90.00
_cell.angle_gamma   90.00
#
_symmetry.space_group_name_H-M   'P 1'
#
loop_
_entity.id
_entity.type
_entity.pdbx_description
1 polymer ?
#
loop_
_entity_poly.entity_id
_entity_poly.type
_entity_poly.pdbx_seq_one_letter_code
_entity_poly.pdbx_strand_id
1 'polypeptide(L)'
;MTPPDPNARRRRPATRRKLLRRLLLLAIAIGIVLLAVRPGDLGAQRATSVALAAGWNNVAYGGETLPVDDALTNARDRVQSVWRWRAAEQTWVGAFIGSDAPASLHSLETGAAYWIRAHEAVVWEWRGEVRFARARLAIERAPEPGLTIDVELADTPERRRRGLMFRERLPPGAGMLFLFPADRRTGFWMRDTRVPLSIAFIGADGRIQEIRDLQPLDETIVAPADEYRWALEVVQGWFAANDVTVGDRVRLTGD
;
A
#
# COMPACT_ATOMS: atom_id res chain seq x y z
N MET A 1 -29.95 41.09 -66.52
CA MET A 1 -28.98 40.10 -66.00
C MET A 1 -27.62 40.80 -65.99
N THR A 2 -27.17 41.23 -64.82
CA THR A 2 -25.99 42.10 -64.64
C THR A 2 -24.90 41.29 -63.95
N PRO A 3 -23.62 41.38 -64.36
CA PRO A 3 -22.55 40.59 -63.75
C PRO A 3 -22.24 41.09 -62.31
N PRO A 4 -21.79 40.21 -61.40
CA PRO A 4 -21.48 40.60 -60.03
C PRO A 4 -20.13 41.34 -59.92
N ASP A 5 -20.10 42.31 -59.02
CA ASP A 5 -18.99 43.23 -58.70
C ASP A 5 -17.78 42.51 -58.03
N PRO A 6 -16.54 42.69 -58.54
CA PRO A 6 -15.33 42.09 -57.96
C PRO A 6 -14.87 42.69 -56.62
N ASN A 7 -15.52 43.74 -56.08
CA ASN A 7 -15.15 44.38 -54.82
C ASN A 7 -16.06 44.07 -53.61
N ALA A 8 -16.81 42.98 -53.65
CA ALA A 8 -17.56 42.49 -52.49
C ALA A 8 -16.61 42.04 -51.35
N ARG A 9 -16.24 42.98 -50.47
CA ARG A 9 -15.46 42.75 -49.26
C ARG A 9 -16.11 41.65 -48.41
N ARG A 10 -15.46 40.47 -48.36
CA ARG A 10 -15.78 39.42 -47.38
C ARG A 10 -15.49 39.93 -45.97
N ARG A 11 -16.53 40.35 -45.23
CA ARG A 11 -16.46 40.49 -43.77
C ARG A 11 -16.28 39.08 -43.17
N ARG A 12 -15.05 38.74 -42.76
CA ARG A 12 -14.80 37.54 -41.95
C ARG A 12 -15.38 37.77 -40.55
N PRO A 13 -16.13 36.82 -39.96
CA PRO A 13 -16.67 37.01 -38.61
C PRO A 13 -15.53 36.94 -37.58
N ALA A 14 -15.39 38.02 -36.80
CA ALA A 14 -14.39 38.22 -35.76
C ALA A 14 -14.68 37.43 -34.47
N THR A 15 -15.08 36.15 -34.57
CA THR A 15 -15.63 35.38 -33.45
C THR A 15 -14.86 34.12 -33.07
N ARG A 16 -13.94 33.61 -33.91
CA ARG A 16 -13.12 32.42 -33.55
C ARG A 16 -11.90 32.69 -32.66
N ARG A 17 -11.29 33.89 -32.73
CA ARG A 17 -10.12 34.24 -31.89
C ARG A 17 -10.46 34.63 -30.45
N LYS A 18 -11.67 35.14 -30.19
CA LYS A 18 -12.13 35.48 -28.83
C LYS A 18 -12.55 34.24 -28.02
N LEU A 19 -13.05 33.19 -28.68
CA LEU A 19 -13.44 31.94 -28.02
C LEU A 19 -12.22 31.13 -27.57
N LEU A 20 -11.17 31.04 -28.39
CA LEU A 20 -9.91 30.38 -28.00
C LEU A 20 -9.18 31.11 -26.87
N ARG A 21 -9.21 32.45 -26.81
CA ARG A 21 -8.61 33.21 -25.70
C ARG A 21 -9.39 33.08 -24.39
N ARG A 22 -10.71 32.86 -24.43
CA ARG A 22 -11.52 32.60 -23.22
C ARG A 22 -11.34 31.18 -22.67
N LEU A 23 -11.11 30.19 -23.52
CA LEU A 23 -10.80 28.81 -23.08
C LEU A 23 -9.36 28.68 -22.56
N LEU A 24 -8.40 29.42 -23.11
CA LEU A 24 -7.03 29.43 -22.61
C LEU A 24 -6.89 30.12 -21.23
N LEU A 25 -7.71 31.14 -20.95
CA LEU A 25 -7.76 31.78 -19.63
C LEU A 25 -8.50 30.95 -18.58
N LEU A 26 -9.42 30.06 -18.97
CA LEU A 26 -10.06 29.12 -18.04
C LEU A 26 -9.17 27.92 -17.72
N ALA A 27 -8.33 27.48 -18.66
CA ALA A 27 -7.30 26.47 -18.41
C ALA A 27 -6.11 27.00 -17.57
N ILE A 28 -5.86 28.32 -17.60
CA ILE A 28 -4.86 28.97 -16.76
C ILE A 28 -5.44 29.41 -15.41
N ALA A 29 -6.76 29.62 -15.27
CA ALA A 29 -7.39 29.92 -13.98
C ALA A 29 -7.52 28.71 -13.01
N ILE A 30 -7.23 27.49 -13.47
CA ILE A 30 -7.09 26.29 -12.62
C ILE A 30 -5.61 26.02 -12.29
N GLY A 31 -4.69 26.83 -12.80
CA GLY A 31 -3.27 26.79 -12.46
C GLY A 31 -2.87 28.06 -11.70
N ILE A 32 -2.31 27.88 -10.50
CA ILE A 32 -1.59 28.89 -9.71
C ILE A 32 -2.49 29.74 -8.77
N VAL A 33 -2.86 29.14 -7.64
CA VAL A 33 -2.75 29.85 -6.36
C VAL A 33 -1.36 29.51 -5.80
N LEU A 34 -0.36 30.32 -6.16
CA LEU A 34 0.97 30.30 -5.53
C LEU A 34 0.82 31.04 -4.19
N LEU A 35 0.46 30.30 -3.13
CA LEU A 35 0.89 30.73 -1.80
C LEU A 35 2.40 30.54 -1.75
N ALA A 36 3.13 31.63 -1.52
CA ALA A 36 4.56 31.63 -1.28
C ALA A 36 4.85 30.89 0.03
N VAL A 37 4.94 29.56 -0.04
CA VAL A 37 5.49 28.75 1.05
C VAL A 37 7.00 28.82 0.92
N ARG A 38 7.64 29.42 1.92
CA ARG A 38 9.11 29.44 2.00
C ARG A 38 9.62 27.99 2.08
N PRO A 39 10.72 27.64 1.38
CA PRO A 39 11.23 26.26 1.32
C PRO A 39 11.77 25.69 2.65
N GLY A 40 11.49 26.34 3.79
CA GLY A 40 11.85 25.87 5.14
C GLY A 40 10.66 25.64 6.09
N ASP A 41 9.43 26.03 5.73
CA ASP A 41 8.23 25.87 6.58
C ASP A 41 7.39 24.63 6.22
N LEU A 42 7.82 23.83 5.23
CA LEU A 42 7.26 22.51 4.94
C LEU A 42 7.86 21.46 5.88
N GLY A 43 7.69 21.66 7.19
CA GLY A 43 7.60 20.53 8.10
C GLY A 43 6.36 19.75 7.67
N ALA A 44 6.54 18.80 6.76
CA ALA A 44 5.46 18.11 6.09
C ALA A 44 4.62 17.31 7.10
N GLN A 45 3.59 17.95 7.65
CA GLN A 45 2.38 17.27 8.05
C GLN A 45 1.76 16.73 6.75
N ARG A 46 2.28 15.60 6.26
CA ARG A 46 1.66 14.89 5.14
C ARG A 46 0.31 14.41 5.65
N ALA A 47 -0.76 15.03 5.15
CA ALA A 47 -2.10 14.52 5.41
C ALA A 47 -2.12 13.04 5.05
N THR A 48 -2.39 12.17 6.03
CA THR A 48 -2.60 10.73 5.84
C THR A 48 -4.03 10.44 5.37
N SER A 49 -4.81 11.49 5.10
CA SER A 49 -6.19 11.39 4.67
C SER A 49 -6.55 12.49 3.66
N VAL A 50 -7.43 12.14 2.73
CA VAL A 50 -8.04 13.02 1.74
C VAL A 50 -9.53 12.72 1.66
N ALA A 51 -10.34 13.76 1.71
CA ALA A 51 -11.75 13.65 1.39
C ALA A 51 -11.92 13.49 -0.13
N LEU A 52 -12.46 12.35 -0.56
CA LEU A 52 -12.95 12.13 -1.90
C LEU A 52 -14.43 12.52 -1.95
N ALA A 53 -14.79 13.40 -2.87
CA ALA A 53 -16.17 13.63 -3.23
C ALA A 53 -16.69 12.49 -4.13
N ALA A 54 -18.01 12.30 -4.18
CA ALA A 54 -18.61 11.47 -5.22
C ALA A 54 -18.28 12.05 -6.61
N GLY A 55 -17.87 11.20 -7.54
CA GLY A 55 -17.37 11.59 -8.86
C GLY A 55 -15.84 11.61 -8.93
N TRP A 56 -15.31 12.51 -9.75
CA TRP A 56 -13.88 12.58 -10.05
C TRP A 56 -13.12 13.49 -9.09
N ASN A 57 -12.02 12.99 -8.55
CA ASN A 57 -11.12 13.67 -7.64
C ASN A 57 -9.70 13.69 -8.23
N ASN A 58 -8.98 14.79 -8.04
CA ASN A 58 -7.56 14.88 -8.36
C ASN A 58 -6.76 14.88 -7.06
N VAL A 59 -5.90 13.88 -6.89
CA VAL A 59 -5.22 13.61 -5.63
C VAL A 59 -3.73 13.41 -5.86
N ALA A 60 -2.90 14.11 -5.11
CA ALA A 60 -1.48 13.77 -4.99
C ALA A 60 -1.33 12.72 -3.88
N TYR A 61 -0.84 11.54 -4.23
CA TYR A 61 -0.70 10.45 -3.29
C TYR A 61 0.56 10.62 -2.46
N GLY A 62 0.39 10.82 -1.16
CA GLY A 62 1.49 11.02 -0.21
C GLY A 62 1.96 9.76 0.53
N GLY A 63 1.30 8.62 0.30
CA GLY A 63 1.58 7.34 0.96
C GLY A 63 2.78 6.60 0.38
N GLU A 64 3.08 5.42 0.92
CA GLU A 64 4.09 4.51 0.37
C GLU A 64 3.67 3.96 -1.01
N THR A 65 4.64 3.63 -1.86
CA THR A 65 4.34 2.91 -3.09
C THR A 65 3.72 1.54 -2.79
N LEU A 66 2.45 1.35 -3.15
CA LEU A 66 1.65 0.17 -2.80
C LEU A 66 0.74 -0.27 -3.94
N PRO A 67 0.36 -1.56 -4.03
CA PRO A 67 -0.72 -2.00 -4.91
C PRO A 67 -1.95 -1.12 -4.74
N VAL A 68 -2.67 -0.87 -5.84
CA VAL A 68 -3.81 0.05 -5.82
C VAL A 68 -4.84 -0.34 -4.75
N ASP A 69 -5.15 -1.63 -4.63
CA ASP A 69 -6.10 -2.13 -3.64
C ASP A 69 -5.66 -1.87 -2.19
N ASP A 70 -4.38 -2.04 -1.91
CA ASP A 70 -3.81 -1.79 -0.58
C ASP A 70 -3.77 -0.29 -0.26
N ALA A 71 -3.38 0.53 -1.24
CA ALA A 71 -3.37 1.98 -1.07
C ALA A 71 -4.77 2.52 -0.77
N LEU A 72 -5.82 1.88 -1.30
CA LEU A 72 -7.22 2.26 -1.12
C LEU A 72 -7.91 1.57 0.06
N THR A 73 -7.21 0.83 0.93
CA THR A 73 -7.81 -0.09 1.93
C THR A 73 -9.14 0.36 2.56
N ASN A 74 -9.25 1.61 3.06
CA ASN A 74 -10.45 2.10 3.75
C ASN A 74 -11.51 2.74 2.82
N ALA A 75 -11.13 3.03 1.58
CA ALA A 75 -11.96 3.67 0.56
C ALA A 75 -12.29 2.75 -0.62
N ARG A 76 -11.72 1.54 -0.66
CA ARG A 76 -11.75 0.62 -1.80
C ARG A 76 -13.17 0.39 -2.30
N ASP A 77 -14.07 0.05 -1.39
CA ASP A 77 -15.47 -0.27 -1.73
C ASP A 77 -16.26 0.94 -2.22
N ARG A 78 -15.70 2.15 -2.14
CA ARG A 78 -16.31 3.40 -2.65
C ARG A 78 -15.61 3.94 -3.89
N VAL A 79 -14.42 3.44 -4.22
CA VAL A 79 -13.68 3.81 -5.42
C VAL A 79 -14.05 2.88 -6.58
N GLN A 80 -14.31 3.46 -7.74
CA GLN A 80 -14.60 2.72 -8.98
C GLN A 80 -13.35 2.53 -9.83
N SER A 81 -12.51 3.56 -9.92
CA SER A 81 -11.29 3.49 -10.73
C SER A 81 -10.25 4.53 -10.32
N VAL A 82 -8.99 4.19 -10.52
CA VAL A 82 -7.84 5.07 -10.33
C VAL A 82 -7.06 5.17 -11.62
N TRP A 83 -6.70 6.39 -12.01
CA TRP A 83 -6.01 6.69 -13.25
C TRP A 83 -4.77 7.55 -13.02
N ARG A 84 -3.74 7.31 -13.82
CA ARG A 84 -2.53 8.12 -13.88
C ARG A 84 -2.08 8.31 -15.31
N TRP A 85 -1.61 9.51 -15.63
CA TRP A 85 -0.96 9.78 -16.91
C TRP A 85 0.50 9.33 -16.89
N ARG A 86 0.91 8.50 -17.86
CA ARG A 86 2.32 8.18 -18.14
C ARG A 86 2.85 9.14 -19.20
N ALA A 87 3.55 10.18 -18.76
CA ALA A 87 4.09 11.21 -19.65
C ALA A 87 5.09 10.66 -20.68
N ALA A 88 5.93 9.69 -20.32
CA ALA A 88 6.90 9.10 -21.23
C ALA A 88 6.24 8.40 -22.44
N GLU A 89 5.10 7.76 -22.19
CA GLU A 89 4.38 6.97 -23.19
C GLU A 89 3.22 7.74 -23.84
N GLN A 90 2.86 8.91 -23.28
CA GLN A 90 1.66 9.67 -23.63
C GLN A 90 0.38 8.82 -23.53
N THR A 91 0.30 7.99 -22.49
CA THR A 91 -0.83 7.06 -22.26
C THR A 91 -1.44 7.25 -20.88
N TRP A 92 -2.72 6.87 -20.76
CA TRP A 92 -3.35 6.70 -19.45
C TRP A 92 -3.20 5.26 -19.00
N VAL A 93 -2.83 5.08 -17.74
CA VAL A 93 -2.95 3.79 -17.05
C VAL A 93 -4.00 3.87 -15.98
N GLY A 94 -4.68 2.75 -15.75
CA GLY A 94 -5.74 2.68 -14.77
C GLY A 94 -5.93 1.32 -14.15
N ALA A 95 -6.55 1.35 -12.97
CA ALA A 95 -7.06 0.21 -12.24
C ALA A 95 -8.57 0.39 -12.04
N PHE A 96 -9.33 -0.68 -12.26
CA PHE A 96 -10.79 -0.72 -12.10
C PHE A 96 -11.14 -1.57 -10.89
N ILE A 97 -11.60 -0.93 -9.83
CA ILE A 97 -11.84 -1.59 -8.55
C ILE A 97 -13.14 -2.40 -8.66
N GLY A 98 -13.08 -3.68 -8.28
CA GLY A 98 -14.23 -4.60 -8.36
C GLY A 98 -14.61 -5.01 -9.79
N SER A 99 -13.70 -4.86 -10.77
CA SER A 99 -13.91 -5.30 -12.15
C SER A 99 -12.98 -6.45 -12.52
N ASP A 100 -13.45 -7.33 -13.40
CA ASP A 100 -12.63 -8.40 -14.00
C ASP A 100 -11.73 -7.89 -15.14
N ALA A 101 -11.82 -6.60 -15.49
CA ALA A 101 -10.99 -6.02 -16.54
C ALA A 101 -9.51 -5.95 -16.10
N PRO A 102 -8.56 -6.27 -16.99
CA PRO A 102 -7.14 -6.19 -16.67
C PRO A 102 -6.73 -4.74 -16.38
N ALA A 103 -6.08 -4.53 -15.23
CA ALA A 103 -5.52 -3.25 -14.84
C ALA A 103 -4.15 -3.03 -15.48
N SER A 104 -3.87 -1.81 -15.97
CA SER A 104 -2.56 -1.40 -16.48
C SER A 104 -1.77 -0.56 -15.46
N LEU A 105 -2.41 -0.19 -14.35
CA LEU A 105 -1.82 0.42 -13.17
C LEU A 105 -1.87 -0.60 -12.02
N HIS A 106 -0.71 -1.06 -11.55
CA HIS A 106 -0.66 -2.04 -10.46
C HIS A 106 -0.46 -1.40 -9.09
N SER A 107 0.23 -0.25 -9.03
CA SER A 107 0.57 0.43 -7.78
C SER A 107 0.35 1.94 -7.84
N LEU A 108 0.03 2.55 -6.70
CA LEU A 108 0.16 3.99 -6.49
C LEU A 108 1.58 4.28 -6.00
N GLU A 109 2.23 5.32 -6.52
CA GLU A 109 3.62 5.69 -6.24
C GLU A 109 3.66 6.97 -5.41
N THR A 110 4.52 6.99 -4.39
CA THR A 110 4.70 8.17 -3.53
C THR A 110 4.98 9.43 -4.35
N GLY A 111 4.21 10.49 -4.11
CA GLY A 111 4.38 11.79 -4.76
C GLY A 111 3.74 11.91 -6.15
N ALA A 112 3.16 10.84 -6.69
CA ALA A 112 2.47 10.89 -7.97
C ALA A 112 1.04 11.44 -7.84
N ALA A 113 0.53 12.03 -8.92
CA ALA A 113 -0.84 12.52 -9.02
C ALA A 113 -1.77 11.48 -9.69
N TYR A 114 -2.99 11.38 -9.19
CA TYR A 114 -4.00 10.42 -9.61
C TYR A 114 -5.35 11.07 -9.81
N TRP A 115 -6.10 10.55 -10.78
CA TRP A 115 -7.53 10.78 -10.90
C TRP A 115 -8.29 9.60 -10.35
N ILE A 116 -9.08 9.85 -9.32
CA ILE A 116 -9.83 8.81 -8.60
C ILE A 116 -11.31 9.08 -8.76
N ARG A 117 -12.03 8.10 -9.29
CA ARG A 117 -13.49 8.14 -9.36
C ARG A 117 -14.08 7.38 -8.18
N ALA A 118 -14.77 8.08 -7.28
CA ALA A 118 -15.55 7.47 -6.22
C ALA A 118 -17.05 7.51 -6.58
N HIS A 119 -17.82 6.48 -6.24
CA HIS A 119 -19.27 6.51 -6.43
C HIS A 119 -20.03 7.14 -5.26
N GLU A 120 -19.38 7.26 -4.11
CA GLU A 120 -19.88 7.95 -2.93
C GLU A 120 -18.72 8.70 -2.26
N ALA A 121 -19.03 9.75 -1.51
CA ALA A 121 -18.01 10.47 -0.75
C ALA A 121 -17.38 9.56 0.31
N VAL A 122 -16.07 9.67 0.50
CA VAL A 122 -15.31 8.88 1.48
C VAL A 122 -14.07 9.65 1.91
N VAL A 123 -13.70 9.55 3.18
CA VAL A 123 -12.37 9.97 3.62
C VAL A 123 -11.42 8.83 3.27
N TRP A 124 -10.67 8.99 2.19
CA TRP A 124 -9.61 8.06 1.84
C TRP A 124 -8.42 8.33 2.74
N GLU A 125 -8.09 7.35 3.57
CA GLU A 125 -6.90 7.35 4.39
C GLU A 125 -5.87 6.49 3.67
N TRP A 126 -4.93 7.14 2.99
CA TRP A 126 -3.78 6.40 2.51
C TRP A 126 -2.83 6.16 3.66
N ARG A 127 -2.30 4.95 3.69
CA ARG A 127 -1.33 4.56 4.69
C ARG A 127 -0.14 5.50 4.58
N GLY A 128 0.15 6.22 5.66
CA GLY A 128 1.52 6.61 5.93
C GLY A 128 2.40 5.35 6.01
N GLU A 129 3.70 5.54 6.18
CA GLU A 129 4.61 4.41 6.38
C GLU A 129 4.04 3.46 7.44
N VAL A 130 3.78 2.17 7.12
CA VAL A 130 3.21 1.25 8.12
C VAL A 130 4.29 1.01 9.16
N ARG A 131 4.20 1.73 10.27
CA ARG A 131 5.16 1.62 11.36
C ARG A 131 4.79 0.45 12.23
N PHE A 132 5.73 -0.46 12.37
CA PHE A 132 5.65 -1.57 13.31
C PHE A 132 6.29 -1.13 14.62
N ALA A 133 5.62 -1.40 15.74
CA ALA A 133 6.30 -1.37 17.02
C ALA A 133 7.38 -2.46 17.03
N ARG A 134 8.45 -2.25 17.78
CA ARG A 134 9.52 -3.24 17.96
C ARG A 134 9.51 -3.77 19.37
N ALA A 135 9.85 -5.04 19.51
CA ALA A 135 10.02 -5.70 20.79
C ALA A 135 11.13 -6.75 20.68
N ARG A 136 11.59 -7.23 21.83
CA ARG A 136 12.39 -8.45 21.90
C ARG A 136 11.49 -9.64 22.23
N LEU A 137 11.70 -10.73 21.52
CA LEU A 137 11.06 -12.01 21.78
C LEU A 137 12.11 -12.96 22.35
N ALA A 138 11.92 -13.36 23.61
CA ALA A 138 12.72 -14.41 24.22
C ALA A 138 12.20 -15.77 23.75
N ILE A 139 13.11 -16.68 23.40
CA ILE A 139 12.83 -18.06 23.02
C ILE A 139 13.56 -18.96 24.02
N GLU A 140 12.79 -19.72 24.78
CA GLU A 140 13.25 -20.74 25.73
C GLU A 140 13.38 -22.07 24.96
N ARG A 141 14.62 -22.56 24.87
CA ARG A 141 15.01 -23.72 24.04
C ARG A 141 15.65 -24.79 24.90
N ALA A 142 14.91 -25.63 25.62
CA ALA A 142 15.58 -26.64 26.47
C ALA A 142 16.10 -27.82 25.62
N PRO A 143 17.36 -28.31 25.80
CA PRO A 143 18.31 -27.98 26.86
C PRO A 143 19.28 -26.82 26.58
N GLU A 144 19.21 -26.24 25.39
CA GLU A 144 20.03 -25.10 24.98
C GLU A 144 19.78 -23.83 25.84
N PRO A 145 20.71 -22.88 25.86
CA PRO A 145 20.46 -21.57 26.45
C PRO A 145 19.29 -20.87 25.74
N GLY A 146 18.47 -20.11 26.47
CA GLY A 146 17.49 -19.23 25.84
C GLY A 146 18.17 -18.20 24.91
N LEU A 147 17.47 -17.77 23.86
CA LEU A 147 17.93 -16.69 22.98
C LEU A 147 16.89 -15.59 22.86
N THR A 148 17.28 -14.47 22.28
CA THR A 148 16.37 -13.36 21.95
C THR A 148 16.47 -12.98 20.49
N ILE A 149 15.34 -12.64 19.89
CA ILE A 149 15.25 -12.11 18.53
C ILE A 149 14.52 -10.76 18.56
N ASP A 150 14.99 -9.80 17.77
CA ASP A 150 14.30 -8.53 17.57
C ASP A 150 13.12 -8.74 16.62
N VAL A 151 11.93 -8.33 17.02
CA VAL A 151 10.71 -8.50 16.23
C VAL A 151 9.98 -7.19 16.01
N GLU A 152 9.45 -7.03 14.81
CA GLU A 152 8.42 -6.07 14.51
C GLU A 152 7.04 -6.66 14.79
N LEU A 153 6.14 -5.88 15.39
CA LEU A 153 4.86 -6.37 15.89
C LEU A 153 3.73 -6.11 14.88
N ALA A 154 3.10 -7.19 14.42
CA ALA A 154 1.88 -7.17 13.63
C ALA A 154 0.66 -7.44 14.53
N ASP A 155 0.31 -6.44 15.34
CA ASP A 155 -0.72 -6.47 16.39
C ASP A 155 -2.07 -5.86 15.95
N THR A 156 -2.10 -5.08 14.88
CA THR A 156 -3.33 -4.55 14.27
C THR A 156 -3.71 -5.33 13.01
N PRO A 157 -5.00 -5.34 12.61
CA PRO A 157 -5.41 -5.95 11.34
C PRO A 157 -4.63 -5.42 10.14
N GLU A 158 -4.27 -4.14 10.18
CA GLU A 158 -3.49 -3.48 9.12
C GLU A 158 -2.06 -3.98 9.04
N ARG A 159 -1.35 -4.04 10.19
CA ARG A 159 0.02 -4.54 10.27
C ARG A 159 0.11 -6.02 9.91
N ARG A 160 -0.90 -6.82 10.30
CA ARG A 160 -1.00 -8.24 9.91
C ARG A 160 -1.21 -8.44 8.42
N ARG A 161 -2.08 -7.65 7.78
CA ARG A 161 -2.25 -7.72 6.32
C ARG A 161 -1.00 -7.31 5.57
N ARG A 162 -0.26 -6.31 6.09
CA ARG A 162 0.99 -5.86 5.47
C ARG A 162 2.10 -6.91 5.59
N GLY A 163 2.27 -7.50 6.77
CA GLY A 163 3.35 -8.45 7.02
C GLY A 163 4.72 -7.91 6.58
N LEU A 164 5.50 -8.76 5.94
CA LEU A 164 6.81 -8.44 5.37
C LEU A 164 6.79 -8.09 3.86
N MET A 165 5.60 -7.77 3.30
CA MET A 165 5.45 -7.42 1.89
C MET A 165 6.35 -6.24 1.48
N PHE A 166 6.79 -6.26 0.22
CA PHE A 166 7.61 -5.23 -0.43
C PHE A 166 9.03 -5.04 0.12
N ARG A 167 9.44 -5.77 1.16
CA ARG A 167 10.81 -5.70 1.68
C ARG A 167 11.79 -6.35 0.71
N GLU A 168 12.90 -5.67 0.46
CA GLU A 168 14.01 -6.21 -0.33
C GLU A 168 14.89 -7.15 0.48
N ARG A 169 14.96 -6.95 1.81
CA ARG A 169 15.79 -7.73 2.73
C ARG A 169 15.20 -7.73 4.14
N LEU A 170 15.48 -8.81 4.87
CA LEU A 170 15.25 -8.92 6.31
C LEU A 170 16.61 -9.16 6.99
N PRO A 171 17.06 -8.30 7.92
CA PRO A 171 18.35 -8.51 8.59
C PRO A 171 18.40 -9.85 9.34
N PRO A 172 19.58 -10.51 9.39
CA PRO A 172 19.77 -11.66 10.27
C PRO A 172 19.46 -11.29 11.72
N GLY A 173 18.74 -12.15 12.43
CA GLY A 173 18.34 -11.89 13.83
C GLY A 173 17.16 -10.92 13.98
N ALA A 174 16.46 -10.59 12.89
CA ALA A 174 15.20 -9.87 12.92
C ALA A 174 14.05 -10.77 12.41
N GLY A 175 12.86 -10.54 12.95
CA GLY A 175 11.62 -11.21 12.53
C GLY A 175 10.39 -10.30 12.61
N MET A 176 9.25 -10.87 12.28
CA MET A 176 7.95 -10.26 12.52
C MET A 176 7.07 -11.18 13.35
N LEU A 177 6.52 -10.65 14.44
CA LEU A 177 5.62 -11.37 15.32
C LEU A 177 4.17 -10.91 15.07
N PHE A 178 3.34 -11.81 14.57
CA PHE A 178 1.92 -11.62 14.38
C PHE A 178 1.18 -11.96 15.67
N LEU A 179 0.45 -10.98 16.21
CA LEU A 179 -0.32 -11.13 17.45
C LEU A 179 -1.81 -11.07 17.11
N PHE A 180 -2.54 -12.14 17.45
CA PHE A 180 -3.98 -12.22 17.23
C PHE A 180 -4.75 -12.06 18.55
N PRO A 181 -5.90 -11.35 18.54
CA PRO A 181 -6.71 -11.17 19.74
C PRO A 181 -7.43 -12.45 20.19
N ALA A 182 -7.56 -13.44 19.29
CA ALA A 182 -8.22 -14.72 19.52
C ALA A 182 -7.50 -15.83 18.72
N ASP A 183 -7.66 -17.09 19.13
CA ASP A 183 -7.06 -18.23 18.44
C ASP A 183 -7.58 -18.33 16.99
N ARG A 184 -6.69 -18.72 16.07
CA ARG A 184 -6.92 -18.75 14.63
C ARG A 184 -6.57 -20.14 14.07
N ARG A 185 -7.25 -20.49 12.96
CA ARG A 185 -6.91 -21.61 12.05
C ARG A 185 -6.58 -21.13 10.64
N THR A 186 -6.63 -19.81 10.41
CA THR A 186 -6.33 -19.22 9.11
C THR A 186 -4.84 -19.24 8.83
N GLY A 187 -4.46 -19.38 7.57
CA GLY A 187 -3.06 -19.43 7.16
C GLY A 187 -2.48 -18.09 6.73
N PHE A 188 -1.24 -18.16 6.28
CA PHE A 188 -0.44 -17.10 5.71
C PHE A 188 -0.20 -17.37 4.22
N TRP A 189 0.21 -16.33 3.50
CA TRP A 189 0.63 -16.38 2.10
C TRP A 189 1.85 -15.49 1.91
N MET A 190 2.46 -15.54 0.73
CA MET A 190 3.66 -14.77 0.39
C MET A 190 3.41 -13.75 -0.73
N ARG A 191 2.14 -13.36 -0.97
CA ARG A 191 1.79 -12.27 -1.89
C ARG A 191 2.71 -11.07 -1.62
N ASP A 192 3.39 -10.58 -2.66
CA ASP A 192 4.31 -9.43 -2.61
C ASP A 192 5.50 -9.53 -1.62
N THR A 193 5.77 -10.71 -1.05
CA THR A 193 6.91 -10.96 -0.17
C THR A 193 8.05 -11.61 -0.95
N ARG A 194 9.16 -10.87 -1.13
CA ARG A 194 10.32 -11.30 -1.94
C ARG A 194 11.38 -12.05 -1.15
N VAL A 195 11.44 -11.83 0.16
CA VAL A 195 12.38 -12.51 1.05
C VAL A 195 11.83 -13.92 1.35
N PRO A 196 12.59 -15.00 1.17
CA PRO A 196 12.18 -16.33 1.61
C PRO A 196 12.07 -16.39 3.14
N LEU A 197 10.99 -16.96 3.65
CA LEU A 197 10.69 -16.96 5.09
C LEU A 197 10.44 -18.37 5.61
N SER A 198 10.67 -18.56 6.91
CA SER A 198 10.06 -19.63 7.69
C SER A 198 9.08 -19.00 8.69
N ILE A 199 7.98 -19.68 8.98
CA ILE A 199 6.97 -19.29 9.95
C ILE A 199 6.84 -20.32 11.05
N ALA A 200 6.88 -19.87 12.31
CA ALA A 200 6.52 -20.68 13.48
C ALA A 200 5.12 -20.30 13.95
N PHE A 201 4.20 -21.26 13.99
CA PHE A 201 2.87 -21.11 14.57
C PHE A 201 2.92 -21.41 16.07
N ILE A 202 2.43 -20.48 16.87
CA ILE A 202 2.62 -20.45 18.32
C ILE A 202 1.27 -20.43 19.02
N GLY A 203 1.06 -21.34 19.97
CA GLY A 203 -0.16 -21.44 20.77
C GLY A 203 -0.35 -20.28 21.75
N ALA A 204 -1.54 -20.20 22.34
CA ALA A 204 -1.85 -19.18 23.35
C ALA A 204 -0.97 -19.26 24.62
N ASP A 205 -0.36 -20.42 24.88
CA ASP A 205 0.60 -20.64 25.97
C ASP A 205 2.05 -20.29 25.60
N GLY A 206 2.27 -19.75 24.40
CA GLY A 206 3.59 -19.38 23.88
C GLY A 206 4.39 -20.55 23.32
N ARG A 207 3.86 -21.77 23.24
CA ARG A 207 4.59 -22.91 22.64
C ARG A 207 4.55 -22.88 21.13
N ILE A 208 5.70 -23.12 20.49
CA ILE A 208 5.78 -23.39 19.05
C ILE A 208 5.13 -24.75 18.79
N GLN A 209 4.06 -24.75 18.00
CA GLN A 209 3.30 -25.95 17.63
C GLN A 209 3.76 -26.52 16.29
N GLU A 210 4.14 -25.65 15.36
CA GLU A 210 4.49 -26.05 14.00
C GLU A 210 5.43 -25.02 13.38
N ILE A 211 6.37 -25.48 12.54
CA ILE A 211 7.26 -24.63 11.74
C ILE A 211 7.10 -25.02 10.27
N ARG A 212 6.97 -24.03 9.38
CA ARG A 212 6.85 -24.22 7.92
C ARG A 212 7.74 -23.25 7.17
N ASP A 213 8.27 -23.68 6.03
CA ASP A 213 8.93 -22.79 5.07
C ASP A 213 7.91 -22.22 4.08
N LEU A 214 8.12 -20.97 3.69
CA LEU A 214 7.24 -20.21 2.80
C LEU A 214 8.00 -19.75 1.56
N GLN A 215 7.41 -19.97 0.38
CA GLN A 215 8.04 -19.63 -0.91
C GLN A 215 7.74 -18.18 -1.31
N PRO A 216 8.74 -17.37 -1.70
CA PRO A 216 8.50 -15.99 -2.14
C PRO A 216 7.44 -15.87 -3.22
N LEU A 217 6.57 -14.86 -3.11
CA LEU A 217 5.50 -14.55 -4.07
C LEU A 217 4.42 -15.62 -4.24
N ASP A 218 4.46 -16.72 -3.48
CA ASP A 218 3.45 -17.78 -3.53
C ASP A 218 2.19 -17.37 -2.75
N GLU A 219 1.04 -17.34 -3.42
CA GLU A 219 -0.24 -16.99 -2.80
C GLU A 219 -0.96 -18.20 -2.18
N THR A 220 -0.39 -19.41 -2.26
CA THR A 220 -0.95 -20.60 -1.63
C THR A 220 -1.00 -20.43 -0.11
N ILE A 221 -2.17 -20.64 0.47
CA ILE A 221 -2.38 -20.47 1.91
C ILE A 221 -1.69 -21.61 2.67
N VAL A 222 -0.76 -21.25 3.56
CA VAL A 222 -0.09 -22.16 4.50
C VAL A 222 -0.67 -21.97 5.90
N ALA A 223 -1.32 -23.00 6.42
CA ALA A 223 -1.93 -23.02 7.75
C ALA A 223 -1.40 -24.19 8.59
N PRO A 224 -1.35 -24.05 9.92
CA PRO A 224 -1.01 -25.15 10.82
C PRO A 224 -2.16 -26.13 10.97
N ALA A 225 -1.87 -27.33 11.47
CA ALA A 225 -2.90 -28.32 11.79
C ALA A 225 -3.84 -27.86 12.93
N ASP A 226 -3.27 -27.23 13.95
CA ASP A 226 -3.96 -26.81 15.18
C ASP A 226 -4.20 -25.29 15.26
N GLU A 227 -4.94 -24.88 16.29
CA GLU A 227 -5.19 -23.48 16.58
C GLU A 227 -3.96 -22.79 17.20
N TYR A 228 -3.64 -21.61 16.68
CA TYR A 228 -2.52 -20.78 17.15
C TYR A 228 -2.99 -19.39 17.54
N ARG A 229 -2.21 -18.72 18.39
CA ARG A 229 -2.45 -17.35 18.87
C ARG A 229 -1.46 -16.36 18.29
N TRP A 230 -0.21 -16.76 18.11
CA TRP A 230 0.85 -15.94 17.54
C TRP A 230 1.53 -16.65 16.37
N ALA A 231 2.17 -15.90 15.48
CA ALA A 231 3.07 -16.48 14.49
C ALA A 231 4.34 -15.65 14.37
N LEU A 232 5.49 -16.31 14.25
CA LEU A 232 6.79 -15.65 14.08
C LEU A 232 7.33 -15.95 12.69
N GLU A 233 7.44 -14.93 11.85
CA GLU A 233 8.13 -15.00 10.55
C GLU A 233 9.58 -14.54 10.70
N VAL A 234 10.51 -15.33 10.16
CA VAL A 234 11.95 -15.07 10.11
C VAL A 234 12.48 -15.46 8.74
N VAL A 235 13.70 -15.04 8.39
CA VAL A 235 14.34 -15.51 7.15
C VAL A 235 14.46 -17.03 7.14
N GLN A 236 14.22 -17.64 5.97
CA GLN A 236 14.25 -19.09 5.85
C GLN A 236 15.57 -19.68 6.35
N GLY A 237 15.49 -20.77 7.10
CA GLY A 237 16.66 -21.44 7.71
C GLY A 237 17.11 -20.86 9.04
N TRP A 238 16.57 -19.72 9.49
CA TRP A 238 16.93 -19.13 10.78
C TRP A 238 16.61 -20.05 11.97
N PHE A 239 15.46 -20.72 11.98
CA PHE A 239 15.10 -21.64 13.07
C PHE A 239 16.11 -22.78 13.20
N ALA A 240 16.46 -23.43 12.08
CA ALA A 240 17.45 -24.51 12.07
C ALA A 240 18.85 -24.03 12.48
N ALA A 241 19.27 -22.85 12.02
CA ALA A 241 20.56 -22.27 12.38
C ALA A 241 20.68 -21.85 13.86
N ASN A 242 19.54 -21.76 14.56
CA ASN A 242 19.48 -21.37 15.97
C ASN A 242 18.82 -22.45 16.83
N ASP A 243 18.79 -23.71 16.40
CA ASP A 243 18.24 -24.84 17.15
C ASP A 243 16.85 -24.56 17.79
N VAL A 244 16.01 -23.78 17.11
CA VAL A 244 14.64 -23.50 17.53
C VAL A 244 13.73 -24.54 16.91
N THR A 245 12.99 -25.25 17.74
CA THR A 245 12.20 -26.42 17.32
C THR A 245 10.76 -26.37 17.86
N VAL A 246 9.91 -27.26 17.36
CA VAL A 246 8.56 -27.45 17.88
C VAL A 246 8.63 -27.87 19.35
N GLY A 247 7.85 -27.22 20.21
CA GLY A 247 7.82 -27.43 21.65
C GLY A 247 8.49 -26.32 22.46
N ASP A 248 9.42 -25.56 21.87
CA ASP A 248 10.05 -24.39 22.48
C ASP A 248 8.99 -23.34 22.85
N ARG A 249 9.30 -22.52 23.86
CA ARG A 249 8.40 -21.46 24.33
C ARG A 249 8.93 -20.09 23.95
N VAL A 250 8.03 -19.20 23.56
CA VAL A 250 8.34 -17.81 23.31
C VAL A 250 7.65 -16.90 24.31
N ARG A 251 8.31 -15.80 24.67
CA ARG A 251 7.76 -14.77 25.54
C ARG A 251 8.18 -13.40 25.05
N LEU A 252 7.20 -12.51 24.88
CA LEU A 252 7.48 -11.10 24.66
C LEU A 252 8.14 -10.52 25.92
N THR A 253 9.33 -9.97 25.76
CA THR A 253 9.98 -9.18 26.82
C THR A 253 9.59 -7.73 26.58
N GLY A 254 8.78 -7.17 27.47
CA GLY A 254 8.49 -5.74 27.48
C GLY A 254 9.70 -4.96 28.01
N ASP A 255 9.94 -3.80 27.42
CA ASP A 255 10.63 -2.69 28.10
C ASP A 255 9.62 -1.93 28.97
#